data_AF-A0A932BPE7-F1
#
_entry.id   AF-A0A932BPE7-F1
#
_cell.length_a   1.000
_cell.length_b   1.000
_cell.length_c   1.000
_cell.angle_alpha   90.00
_cell.angle_beta   90.00
_cell.angle_gamma   90.00
#
_symmetry.space_group_name_H-M   'P 1'
#
loop_
_entity.id
_entity.type
_entity.pdbx_description
1 polymer ?
#
loop_
_entity_poly.entity_id
_entity_poly.type
_entity_poly.pdbx_seq_one_letter_code
_entity_poly.pdbx_strand_id
1 'polypeptide(L)'
;MSTSDARKLLSVGIDVGTTTTQIVFSRLSLTDVARPGQIPRINITGREVIYQSPIVFTPLKDYETVDADKLNEIVRREYAAAGVNAKDVETGAVIITGETAKKKNADEILRVLSGLAGEFVVSVAGPNVESLIAGRGAGAAKYSQEHYTSVTNIDIGGGSANSVIFRSGNIIGAAAMNYGGRILEVEHGSGVIRHIAGPAKEILNDCKIDLEVGSSPTLEDLRRFTNRMADLTVELIEGTSSPLAQKIYLTPPTPVSGKGTVLMFSGGIGHYYYRPIQINSVADATLHDDVGPLLAESLRQHPVLNSYEVVPPSETLRATVLGASTQTVTLSGSTIWAEQEILPMKNVPVIRPALQSDLHPTAVSTAIADATRRWDVNITTDPFAVALELNKPLDYTSLSQLASGLREFASTMPHERPLVVIIERDYAQALGQTVKGLAPERSLLVIDQVGLTEGDYIDVGTPLMDGRVVPLSVKTLIFYH
;
A
#
# COMPACT_ATOMS: atom_id res chain seq x y z
N MET A 1 5.16 -26.58 -33.18
CA MET A 1 5.42 -26.12 -31.80
C MET A 1 6.19 -24.81 -31.90
N SER A 2 5.51 -23.66 -31.95
CA SER A 2 6.21 -22.38 -31.81
C SER A 2 6.38 -22.10 -30.33
N THR A 3 7.62 -21.99 -29.89
CA THR A 3 7.98 -21.37 -28.61
C THR A 3 7.30 -20.01 -28.54
N SER A 4 6.40 -19.79 -27.58
CA SER A 4 5.83 -18.47 -27.34
C SER A 4 6.96 -17.55 -26.87
N ASP A 5 7.34 -16.57 -27.69
CA ASP A 5 8.34 -15.58 -27.30
C ASP A 5 7.83 -14.81 -26.08
N ALA A 6 8.56 -14.91 -24.97
CA ALA A 6 8.28 -14.14 -23.76
C ALA A 6 8.51 -12.65 -24.07
N ARG A 7 7.43 -11.85 -24.07
CA ARG A 7 7.53 -10.39 -24.26
C ARG A 7 8.23 -9.80 -23.03
N LYS A 8 9.21 -8.92 -23.25
CA LYS A 8 9.87 -8.17 -22.18
C LYS A 8 9.36 -6.73 -22.18
N LEU A 9 9.02 -6.21 -21.01
CA LEU A 9 8.64 -4.81 -20.79
C LEU A 9 9.64 -4.11 -19.87
N LEU A 10 9.85 -2.82 -20.09
CA LEU A 10 10.57 -1.97 -19.15
C LEU A 10 9.59 -1.30 -18.18
N SER A 11 9.89 -1.40 -16.88
CA SER A 11 9.09 -0.87 -15.78
C SER A 11 9.88 0.07 -14.89
N VAL A 12 9.21 1.06 -14.28
CA VAL A 12 9.75 1.93 -13.24
C VAL A 12 8.90 1.90 -11.97
N GLY A 13 9.51 1.71 -10.80
CA GLY A 13 8.88 1.95 -9.50
C GLY A 13 9.45 3.22 -8.89
N ILE A 14 8.60 4.14 -8.46
CA ILE A 14 8.96 5.36 -7.75
C ILE A 14 8.19 5.36 -6.43
N ASP A 15 8.91 5.32 -5.31
CA ASP A 15 8.35 5.51 -3.97
C ASP A 15 8.77 6.87 -3.46
N VAL A 16 7.77 7.68 -3.10
CA VAL A 16 7.94 9.00 -2.52
C VAL A 16 7.41 8.94 -1.09
N GLY A 17 8.32 8.64 -0.15
CA GLY A 17 8.01 8.65 1.27
C GLY A 17 8.23 9.99 1.93
N THR A 18 7.84 10.10 3.20
CA THR A 18 8.01 11.32 4.00
C THR A 18 9.47 11.71 4.20
N THR A 19 10.36 10.72 4.23
CA THR A 19 11.79 10.93 4.49
C THR A 19 12.64 10.68 3.26
N THR A 20 12.37 9.62 2.52
CA THR A 20 13.23 9.17 1.41
C THR A 20 12.44 8.93 0.15
N THR A 21 13.06 9.24 -0.99
CA THR A 21 12.58 8.90 -2.32
C THR A 21 13.48 7.84 -2.94
N GLN A 22 12.88 6.86 -3.61
CA GLN A 22 13.60 5.73 -4.19
C GLN A 22 13.03 5.36 -5.56
N ILE A 23 13.91 5.00 -6.49
CA ILE A 23 13.55 4.66 -7.87
C ILE A 23 14.18 3.33 -8.25
N VAL A 24 13.39 2.44 -8.84
CA VAL A 24 13.85 1.15 -9.34
C VAL A 24 13.37 0.95 -10.76
N PHE A 25 14.29 0.62 -11.67
CA PHE A 25 13.94 0.15 -13.00
C PHE A 25 14.02 -1.37 -13.06
N SER A 26 13.06 -2.00 -13.74
CA SER A 26 12.99 -3.45 -13.86
C SER A 26 12.57 -3.86 -15.26
N ARG A 27 13.10 -4.99 -15.74
CA ARG A 27 12.63 -5.67 -16.93
C ARG A 27 11.68 -6.80 -16.51
N LEU A 28 10.46 -6.76 -17.01
CA LEU A 28 9.41 -7.72 -16.70
C LEU A 28 9.28 -8.69 -17.87
N SER A 29 9.30 -9.99 -17.59
CA SER A 29 9.06 -11.05 -18.58
C SER A 29 7.60 -11.48 -18.49
N LEU A 30 6.89 -11.43 -19.61
CA LEU A 30 5.47 -11.71 -19.70
C LEU A 30 5.18 -12.96 -20.52
N THR A 31 4.18 -13.71 -20.10
CA THR A 31 3.61 -14.84 -20.85
C THR A 31 2.10 -14.79 -20.84
N ASP A 32 1.47 -15.13 -21.96
CA ASP A 32 0.04 -15.36 -22.03
C ASP A 32 -0.29 -16.70 -21.38
N VAL A 33 -1.13 -16.66 -20.33
CA VAL A 33 -1.62 -17.83 -19.61
C VAL A 33 -3.07 -18.17 -19.98
N ALA A 34 -3.70 -17.42 -20.90
CA ALA A 34 -5.02 -17.74 -21.40
C ALA A 34 -5.00 -19.01 -22.26
N ARG A 35 -6.09 -19.79 -22.18
CA ARG A 35 -6.27 -20.95 -23.06
C ARG A 35 -6.61 -20.48 -24.47
N PRO A 36 -6.26 -21.26 -25.52
CA PRO A 36 -6.64 -20.93 -26.89
C PRO A 36 -8.15 -20.68 -27.01
N GLY A 37 -8.53 -19.52 -27.53
CA GLY A 37 -9.93 -19.08 -27.66
C GLY A 37 -10.48 -18.24 -26.51
N GLN A 38 -9.68 -17.96 -25.46
CA GLN A 38 -10.01 -16.99 -24.40
C GLN A 38 -9.31 -15.64 -24.65
N ILE A 39 -9.81 -14.59 -24.00
CA ILE A 39 -9.14 -13.28 -23.98
C ILE A 39 -7.74 -13.46 -23.35
N PRO A 40 -6.66 -12.96 -23.99
CA PRO A 40 -5.30 -13.06 -23.46
C PRO A 40 -5.21 -12.61 -22.00
N ARG A 41 -4.54 -13.40 -21.18
CA ARG A 41 -4.27 -13.07 -19.77
C ARG A 41 -2.78 -13.08 -19.59
N ILE A 42 -2.20 -11.91 -19.40
CA ILE A 42 -0.75 -11.74 -19.36
C ILE A 42 -0.31 -11.84 -17.89
N ASN A 43 0.54 -12.82 -17.59
CA ASN A 43 1.20 -12.91 -16.28
C ASN A 43 2.68 -12.55 -16.40
N ILE A 44 3.23 -11.91 -15.37
CA ILE A 44 4.68 -11.85 -15.18
C ILE A 44 5.18 -13.23 -14.77
N THR A 45 6.17 -13.73 -15.50
CA THR A 45 6.92 -14.95 -15.16
C THR A 45 8.31 -14.68 -14.63
N GLY A 46 8.79 -13.44 -14.75
CA GLY A 46 10.09 -13.07 -14.22
C GLY A 46 10.30 -11.57 -14.17
N ARG A 47 11.16 -11.15 -13.24
CA ARG A 47 11.57 -9.78 -13.06
C ARG A 47 13.08 -9.70 -12.89
N GLU A 48 13.70 -8.79 -13.61
CA GLU A 48 15.12 -8.46 -13.52
C GLU A 48 15.25 -6.99 -13.14
N VAL A 49 15.85 -6.68 -11.99
CA VAL A 49 16.14 -5.30 -11.60
C VAL A 49 17.34 -4.80 -12.41
N ILE A 50 17.14 -3.77 -13.22
CA ILE A 50 18.20 -3.25 -14.10
C ILE A 50 18.96 -2.07 -13.48
N TYR A 51 18.30 -1.32 -12.60
CA TYR A 51 18.88 -0.17 -11.90
C TYR A 51 18.13 0.08 -10.60
N GLN A 52 18.88 0.44 -9.56
CA GLN A 52 18.34 0.92 -8.29
C GLN A 52 19.03 2.24 -7.98
N SER A 53 18.25 3.30 -7.78
CA SER A 53 18.81 4.59 -7.38
C SER A 53 19.45 4.49 -5.99
N PRO A 54 20.42 5.35 -5.66
CA PRO A 54 20.70 5.67 -4.27
C PRO A 54 19.41 6.07 -3.55
N ILE A 55 19.34 5.79 -2.25
CA ILE A 55 18.27 6.32 -1.41
C ILE A 55 18.61 7.78 -1.16
N VAL A 56 17.72 8.67 -1.57
CA VAL A 56 17.90 10.12 -1.40
C VAL A 56 16.82 10.65 -0.47
N PHE A 57 17.12 11.73 0.24
CA PHE A 57 16.10 12.43 1.01
C PHE A 57 15.02 12.98 0.08
N THR A 58 13.76 12.81 0.47
CA THR A 58 12.63 13.42 -0.23
C THR A 58 12.82 14.94 -0.14
N PRO A 59 12.83 15.65 -1.28
CA PRO A 59 13.03 17.09 -1.26
C PRO A 59 11.76 17.74 -0.70
N LEU A 60 11.92 18.52 0.36
CA LEU A 60 10.82 19.14 1.09
C LEU A 60 10.93 20.67 1.00
N LYS A 61 9.81 21.37 0.76
CA LYS A 61 9.69 22.84 0.91
C LYS A 61 9.62 23.21 2.40
N ASP A 62 8.94 22.37 3.17
CA ASP A 62 8.81 22.39 4.63
C ASP A 62 8.58 20.95 5.11
N TYR A 63 8.54 20.69 6.42
CA TYR A 63 8.41 19.34 7.01
C TYR A 63 7.20 18.53 6.51
N GLU A 64 6.24 19.16 5.84
CA GLU A 64 4.99 18.53 5.43
C GLU A 64 4.71 18.59 3.92
N THR A 65 5.52 19.32 3.16
CA THR A 65 5.25 19.63 1.74
C THR A 65 6.41 19.22 0.86
N VAL A 66 6.16 18.29 -0.08
CA VAL A 66 7.18 17.83 -1.02
C VAL A 66 7.45 18.90 -2.09
N ASP A 67 8.72 19.15 -2.38
CA ASP A 67 9.15 20.00 -3.47
C ASP A 67 9.07 19.23 -4.80
N ALA A 68 7.92 19.31 -5.46
CA ALA A 68 7.62 18.54 -6.68
C ALA A 68 8.61 18.82 -7.83
N ASP A 69 9.11 20.05 -7.95
CA ASP A 69 10.08 20.42 -9.00
C ASP A 69 11.44 19.78 -8.74
N LYS A 70 11.96 19.87 -7.50
CA LYS A 70 13.20 19.18 -7.13
C LYS A 70 13.06 17.66 -7.21
N LEU A 71 11.89 17.12 -6.88
CA LEU A 71 11.60 15.70 -7.03
C LEU A 71 11.69 15.27 -8.50
N ASN A 72 11.14 16.06 -9.42
CA ASN A 72 11.27 15.84 -10.88
C ASN A 72 12.74 15.82 -11.32
N GLU A 73 13.55 16.77 -10.83
CA GLU A 73 14.98 16.84 -11.15
C GLU A 73 15.72 15.59 -10.67
N ILE A 74 15.44 15.14 -9.44
CA ILE A 74 15.97 13.88 -8.89
C ILE A 74 15.58 12.72 -9.80
N VAL A 75 14.30 12.56 -10.13
CA VAL A 75 13.84 11.44 -10.95
C VAL A 75 14.51 11.47 -12.33
N ARG A 76 14.57 12.63 -13.00
CA ARG A 76 15.22 12.78 -14.31
C ARG A 76 16.71 12.44 -14.28
N ARG A 77 17.41 12.82 -13.21
CA ARG A 77 18.81 12.44 -13.00
C ARG A 77 18.96 10.93 -12.88
N GLU A 78 18.09 10.26 -12.14
CA GLU A 78 18.13 8.80 -12.00
C GLU A 78 17.76 8.07 -13.30
N TYR A 79 16.84 8.61 -14.11
CA TYR A 79 16.59 8.13 -15.48
C TYR A 79 17.85 8.18 -16.35
N ALA A 80 18.56 9.32 -16.32
CA ALA A 80 19.80 9.49 -17.06
C ALA A 80 20.91 8.54 -16.56
N ALA A 81 21.04 8.36 -15.23
CA ALA A 81 21.98 7.43 -14.62
C ALA A 81 21.69 5.97 -14.97
N ALA A 82 20.41 5.60 -15.08
CA ALA A 82 19.97 4.27 -15.54
C ALA A 82 20.13 4.06 -17.05
N GLY A 83 20.41 5.11 -17.83
CA GLY A 83 20.43 5.05 -19.29
C GLY A 83 19.07 4.76 -19.92
N VAL A 84 17.97 5.10 -19.21
CA VAL A 84 16.59 4.84 -19.63
C VAL A 84 15.98 6.15 -20.14
N ASN A 85 15.33 6.13 -21.31
CA ASN A 85 14.46 7.23 -21.71
C ASN A 85 13.04 6.98 -21.19
N ALA A 86 12.37 8.01 -20.69
CA ALA A 86 10.99 7.90 -20.20
C ALA A 86 10.00 7.32 -21.23
N LYS A 87 10.24 7.58 -22.53
CA LYS A 87 9.42 7.03 -23.64
C LYS A 87 9.57 5.52 -23.83
N ASP A 88 10.66 4.92 -23.33
CA ASP A 88 10.95 3.50 -23.45
C ASP A 88 10.34 2.72 -22.26
N VAL A 89 9.86 3.43 -21.23
CA VAL A 89 9.14 2.85 -20.09
C VAL A 89 7.70 2.59 -20.51
N GLU A 90 7.33 1.32 -20.58
CA GLU A 90 5.98 0.89 -20.98
C GLU A 90 5.03 0.84 -19.77
N THR A 91 5.54 0.72 -18.55
CA THR A 91 4.77 0.58 -17.31
C THR A 91 5.50 1.17 -16.12
N GLY A 92 4.78 1.57 -15.06
CA GLY A 92 5.42 2.01 -13.83
C GLY A 92 4.50 1.96 -12.61
N ALA A 93 5.00 2.29 -11.44
CA ALA A 93 4.17 2.53 -10.28
C ALA A 93 4.74 3.73 -9.55
N VAL A 94 3.90 4.73 -9.30
CA VAL A 94 4.27 5.85 -8.42
C VAL A 94 3.45 5.69 -7.16
N ILE A 95 4.13 5.37 -6.07
CA ILE A 95 3.53 5.21 -4.75
C ILE A 95 3.96 6.42 -3.94
N ILE A 96 2.98 7.17 -3.45
CA ILE A 96 3.22 8.24 -2.48
C ILE A 96 2.76 7.74 -1.12
N THR A 97 3.70 7.64 -0.19
CA THR A 97 3.51 7.10 1.15
C THR A 97 3.52 8.20 2.21
N GLY A 98 2.95 7.89 3.38
CA GLY A 98 2.85 8.82 4.49
C GLY A 98 1.67 9.79 4.47
N GLU A 99 1.08 9.97 5.65
CA GLU A 99 -0.14 10.76 5.86
C GLU A 99 0.00 12.23 5.45
N THR A 100 1.20 12.80 5.61
CA THR A 100 1.48 14.20 5.34
C THR A 100 1.53 14.51 3.84
N ALA A 101 2.19 13.64 3.06
CA ALA A 101 2.25 13.75 1.60
C ALA A 101 0.87 13.53 0.97
N LYS A 102 0.05 12.63 1.53
CA LYS A 102 -1.35 12.41 1.11
C LYS A 102 -2.21 13.66 1.24
N LYS A 103 -2.00 14.48 2.28
CA LYS A 103 -2.90 15.60 2.63
C LYS A 103 -2.56 16.93 1.95
N LYS A 104 -1.29 17.23 1.66
CA LYS A 104 -0.90 18.58 1.23
C LYS A 104 -0.77 18.79 -0.27
N ASN A 105 -0.01 17.95 -0.98
CA ASN A 105 0.28 18.20 -2.39
C ASN A 105 0.53 16.95 -3.25
N ALA A 106 -0.07 15.82 -2.89
CA ALA A 106 -0.02 14.59 -3.69
C ALA A 106 -0.37 14.85 -5.16
N ASP A 107 -1.44 15.59 -5.47
CA ASP A 107 -1.87 15.90 -6.84
C ASP A 107 -0.78 16.63 -7.66
N GLU A 108 -0.03 17.53 -7.03
CA GLU A 108 1.09 18.23 -7.66
C GLU A 108 2.21 17.25 -8.01
N ILE A 109 2.56 16.36 -7.09
CA ILE A 109 3.55 15.30 -7.29
C ILE A 109 3.10 14.36 -8.41
N LEU A 110 1.83 13.91 -8.40
CA LEU A 110 1.26 13.03 -9.43
C LEU A 110 1.39 13.65 -10.82
N ARG A 111 1.02 14.93 -10.93
CA ARG A 111 1.08 15.67 -12.20
C ARG A 111 2.50 15.71 -12.76
N VAL A 112 3.48 15.98 -11.91
CA VAL A 112 4.89 16.12 -12.32
C VAL A 112 5.52 14.76 -12.67
N LEU A 113 5.15 13.69 -11.95
CA LEU A 113 5.68 12.34 -12.18
C LEU A 113 4.95 11.56 -13.30
N SER A 114 3.72 11.95 -13.65
CA SER A 114 2.90 11.25 -14.65
C SER A 114 3.61 11.08 -16.00
N GLY A 115 4.33 12.11 -16.48
CA GLY A 115 5.07 12.05 -17.74
C GLY A 115 6.33 11.18 -17.71
N LEU A 116 6.71 10.67 -16.53
CA LEU A 116 7.89 9.83 -16.33
C LEU A 116 7.52 8.36 -16.09
N ALA A 117 6.33 8.06 -15.57
CA ALA A 117 5.95 6.70 -15.18
C ALA A 117 5.26 5.85 -16.26
N GLY A 118 5.09 6.38 -17.48
CA GLY A 118 4.33 5.72 -18.56
C GLY A 118 2.81 5.71 -18.31
N GLU A 119 2.06 4.84 -18.99
CA GLU A 119 0.62 4.66 -18.75
C GLU A 119 0.38 3.79 -17.50
N PHE A 120 0.49 4.33 -16.27
CA PHE A 120 0.36 3.45 -15.10
C PHE A 120 -0.16 4.05 -13.79
N VAL A 121 -0.44 3.17 -12.82
CA VAL A 121 -0.94 3.44 -11.46
C VAL A 121 -0.06 4.47 -10.76
N VAL A 122 -0.66 5.63 -10.59
CA VAL A 122 -0.20 6.64 -9.68
C VAL A 122 -1.18 6.60 -8.53
N SER A 123 -0.74 6.14 -7.35
CA SER A 123 -1.60 6.03 -6.19
C SER A 123 -0.93 6.62 -4.95
N VAL A 124 -1.76 7.29 -4.17
CA VAL A 124 -1.41 7.63 -2.79
C VAL A 124 -1.83 6.46 -1.92
N ALA A 125 -0.88 5.85 -1.22
CA ALA A 125 -1.17 4.78 -0.28
C ALA A 125 -1.50 5.39 1.08
N GLY A 126 -2.64 5.01 1.66
CA GLY A 126 -2.86 5.24 3.10
C GLY A 126 -2.00 4.28 3.93
N PRO A 127 -1.98 4.44 5.27
CA PRO A 127 -1.09 3.65 6.12
C PRO A 127 -1.34 2.12 6.08
N ASN A 128 -2.59 1.67 5.92
CA ASN A 128 -2.90 0.23 5.78
C ASN A 128 -2.41 -0.30 4.43
N VAL A 129 -2.59 0.46 3.37
CA VAL A 129 -2.10 0.10 2.03
C VAL A 129 -0.57 0.10 1.99
N GLU A 130 0.08 1.08 2.62
CA GLU A 130 1.53 1.13 2.78
C GLU A 130 2.06 -0.11 3.52
N SER A 131 1.41 -0.49 4.64
CA SER A 131 1.73 -1.71 5.38
C SER A 131 1.66 -2.96 4.50
N LEU A 132 0.59 -3.08 3.70
CA LEU A 132 0.40 -4.18 2.75
C LEU A 132 1.51 -4.26 1.70
N ILE A 133 1.78 -3.13 1.04
CA ILE A 133 2.79 -2.99 -0.01
C ILE A 133 4.16 -3.40 0.54
N ALA A 134 4.55 -2.84 1.68
CA ALA A 134 5.81 -3.15 2.34
C ALA A 134 5.89 -4.63 2.74
N GLY A 135 4.85 -5.19 3.35
CA GLY A 135 4.87 -6.59 3.79
C GLY A 135 4.90 -7.60 2.64
N ARG A 136 4.24 -7.32 1.51
CA ARG A 136 4.40 -8.16 0.32
C ARG A 136 5.78 -7.99 -0.31
N GLY A 137 6.30 -6.76 -0.39
CA GLY A 137 7.64 -6.48 -0.90
C GLY A 137 8.75 -7.11 -0.06
N ALA A 138 8.55 -7.23 1.24
CA ALA A 138 9.43 -7.94 2.17
C ALA A 138 9.36 -9.48 2.01
N GLY A 139 8.36 -9.99 1.28
CA GLY A 139 8.13 -11.42 1.07
C GLY A 139 7.28 -12.09 2.14
N ALA A 140 6.70 -11.34 3.10
CA ALA A 140 5.93 -11.91 4.21
C ALA A 140 4.67 -12.67 3.74
N ALA A 141 3.97 -12.12 2.74
CA ALA A 141 2.81 -12.78 2.14
C ALA A 141 3.19 -14.14 1.52
N LYS A 142 4.27 -14.17 0.72
CA LYS A 142 4.77 -15.39 0.08
C LYS A 142 5.23 -16.41 1.12
N TYR A 143 6.02 -15.98 2.11
CA TYR A 143 6.47 -16.85 3.19
C TYR A 143 5.30 -17.48 3.95
N SER A 144 4.27 -16.69 4.28
CA SER A 144 3.07 -17.20 4.96
C SER A 144 2.33 -18.28 4.15
N GLN A 145 2.38 -18.19 2.82
CA GLN A 145 1.76 -19.14 1.90
C GLN A 145 2.58 -20.43 1.76
N GLU A 146 3.90 -20.33 1.56
CA GLU A 146 4.78 -21.47 1.37
C GLU A 146 4.97 -22.29 2.65
N HIS A 147 4.99 -21.62 3.81
CA HIS A 147 5.18 -22.25 5.11
C HIS A 147 3.87 -22.51 5.87
N TYR A 148 2.71 -22.23 5.27
CA TYR A 148 1.37 -22.41 5.87
C TYR A 148 1.27 -21.81 7.29
N THR A 149 1.85 -20.63 7.48
CA THR A 149 1.94 -19.96 8.79
C THR A 149 1.36 -18.54 8.74
N SER A 150 1.40 -17.85 9.87
CA SER A 150 1.13 -16.41 9.94
C SER A 150 2.43 -15.63 10.11
N VAL A 151 2.57 -14.56 9.34
CA VAL A 151 3.75 -13.68 9.36
C VAL A 151 3.29 -12.25 9.60
N THR A 152 3.90 -11.57 10.56
CA THR A 152 3.74 -10.13 10.77
C THR A 152 4.96 -9.42 10.22
N ASN A 153 4.77 -8.58 9.20
CA ASN A 153 5.81 -7.67 8.73
C ASN A 153 5.67 -6.33 9.46
N ILE A 154 6.79 -5.79 9.92
CA ILE A 154 6.90 -4.46 10.53
C ILE A 154 7.91 -3.64 9.72
N ASP A 155 7.39 -2.73 8.91
CA ASP A 155 8.19 -1.78 8.13
C ASP A 155 8.39 -0.49 8.92
N ILE A 156 9.63 -0.23 9.35
CA ILE A 156 9.96 0.94 10.17
C ILE A 156 10.88 1.86 9.35
N GLY A 157 10.35 3.04 9.03
CA GLY A 157 11.02 4.10 8.29
C GLY A 157 11.46 5.26 9.18
N GLY A 158 11.61 6.43 8.56
CA GLY A 158 11.97 7.66 9.27
C GLY A 158 10.83 8.23 10.12
N GLY A 159 9.60 8.25 9.60
CA GLY A 159 8.45 8.85 10.29
C GLY A 159 7.39 7.89 10.80
N SER A 160 7.31 6.68 10.24
CA SER A 160 6.23 5.73 10.50
C SER A 160 6.75 4.30 10.69
N ALA A 161 5.95 3.54 11.45
CA ALA A 161 6.07 2.10 11.61
C ALA A 161 4.75 1.47 11.19
N ASN A 162 4.81 0.65 10.14
CA ASN A 162 3.69 0.04 9.48
C ASN A 162 3.70 -1.48 9.74
N SER A 163 2.58 -2.04 10.15
CA SER A 163 2.45 -3.47 10.48
C SER A 163 1.35 -4.12 9.66
N VAL A 164 1.63 -5.30 9.11
CA VAL A 164 0.65 -6.13 8.41
C VAL A 164 0.83 -7.59 8.77
N ILE A 165 -0.29 -8.28 8.95
CA ILE A 165 -0.34 -9.71 9.26
C ILE A 165 -0.88 -10.47 8.05
N PHE A 166 -0.08 -11.42 7.56
CA PHE A 166 -0.48 -12.36 6.53
C PHE A 166 -0.77 -13.75 7.10
N ARG A 167 -1.73 -14.44 6.50
CA ARG A 167 -1.96 -15.88 6.67
C ARG A 167 -2.24 -16.49 5.32
N SER A 168 -1.41 -17.46 4.93
CA SER A 168 -1.53 -18.13 3.63
C SER A 168 -1.62 -17.17 2.44
N GLY A 169 -0.85 -16.08 2.46
CA GLY A 169 -0.82 -15.05 1.41
C GLY A 169 -1.88 -13.96 1.52
N ASN A 170 -2.86 -14.10 2.42
CA ASN A 170 -3.96 -13.16 2.60
C ASN A 170 -3.74 -12.25 3.81
N ILE A 171 -4.15 -10.98 3.71
CA ILE A 171 -4.13 -10.05 4.85
C ILE A 171 -5.22 -10.45 5.84
N ILE A 172 -4.88 -10.44 7.12
CA ILE A 172 -5.84 -10.60 8.22
C ILE A 172 -5.85 -9.44 9.21
N GLY A 173 -4.87 -8.54 9.13
CA GLY A 173 -4.79 -7.33 9.96
C GLY A 173 -3.70 -6.39 9.46
N ALA A 174 -3.89 -5.09 9.67
CA ALA A 174 -2.90 -4.06 9.44
C ALA A 174 -3.09 -2.93 10.45
N ALA A 175 -2.01 -2.24 10.79
CA ALA A 175 -2.03 -1.03 11.59
C ALA A 175 -0.76 -0.22 11.37
N ALA A 176 -0.81 1.09 11.65
CA ALA A 176 0.36 1.95 11.55
C ALA A 176 0.45 2.94 12.73
N MET A 177 1.67 3.27 13.11
CA MET A 177 2.01 4.24 14.15
C MET A 177 2.98 5.30 13.62
N ASN A 178 2.87 6.51 14.17
CA ASN A 178 3.68 7.67 13.82
C ASN A 178 4.98 7.70 14.65
N TYR A 179 5.83 6.68 14.50
CA TYR A 179 7.19 6.72 15.02
C TYR A 179 8.18 6.11 14.02
N GLY A 180 9.44 6.52 14.11
CA GLY A 180 10.52 6.04 13.24
C GLY A 180 11.85 6.64 13.67
N GLY A 181 12.89 6.50 12.84
CA GLY A 181 14.22 7.06 13.17
C GLY A 181 14.26 8.59 13.22
N ARG A 182 13.55 9.25 12.32
CA ARG A 182 13.67 10.68 11.98
C ARG A 182 12.63 11.58 12.62
N ILE A 183 11.75 11.03 13.46
CA ILE A 183 10.87 11.84 14.32
C ILE A 183 11.67 12.68 15.33
N LEU A 184 12.93 12.30 15.58
CA LEU A 184 13.91 13.05 16.36
C LEU A 184 15.19 13.21 15.52
N GLU A 185 15.44 14.42 15.03
CA GLU A 185 16.62 14.73 14.20
C GLU A 185 17.73 15.28 15.08
N VAL A 186 18.85 14.56 15.14
CA VAL A 186 20.02 14.89 15.95
C VAL A 186 21.23 14.92 15.04
N GLU A 187 21.83 16.08 14.87
CA GLU A 187 22.95 16.29 13.95
C GLU A 187 24.16 15.42 14.35
N HIS A 188 24.65 14.58 13.44
CA HIS A 188 25.73 13.61 13.67
C HIS A 188 27.00 14.28 14.21
N GLY A 189 27.40 15.40 13.60
CA GLY A 189 28.66 16.07 13.90
C GLY A 189 28.66 16.82 15.25
N SER A 190 27.52 17.39 15.66
CA SER A 190 27.44 18.23 16.86
C SER A 190 26.72 17.54 18.03
N GLY A 191 25.92 16.51 17.76
CA GLY A 191 25.01 15.88 18.72
C GLY A 191 23.87 16.80 19.15
N VAL A 192 23.55 17.86 18.41
CA VAL A 192 22.49 18.82 18.75
C VAL A 192 21.19 18.44 18.05
N ILE A 193 20.08 18.48 18.80
CA ILE A 193 18.74 18.28 18.26
C ILE A 193 18.37 19.43 17.33
N ARG A 194 18.01 19.10 16.08
CA ARG A 194 17.58 20.05 15.05
C ARG A 194 16.08 20.14 14.95
N HIS A 195 15.39 19.02 15.20
CA HIS A 195 13.94 18.96 15.06
C HIS A 195 13.36 17.83 15.94
N ILE A 196 12.16 18.10 16.49
CA ILE A 196 11.38 17.15 17.27
C ILE A 196 9.95 17.16 16.72
N ALA A 197 9.55 16.07 16.06
CA ALA A 197 8.20 15.90 15.55
C ALA A 197 7.18 15.79 16.70
N GLY A 198 5.91 16.12 16.43
CA GLY A 198 4.81 16.01 17.41
C GLY A 198 4.76 14.65 18.15
N PRO A 199 4.81 13.51 17.44
CA PRO A 199 4.84 12.18 18.07
C PRO A 199 6.08 11.94 18.95
N ALA A 200 7.24 12.47 18.57
CA ALA A 200 8.44 12.37 19.39
C ALA A 200 8.27 13.12 20.72
N LYS A 201 7.58 14.25 20.74
CA LYS A 201 7.26 14.98 21.98
C LYS A 201 6.40 14.14 22.92
N GLU A 202 5.39 13.43 22.39
CA GLU A 202 4.55 12.53 23.19
C GLU A 202 5.37 11.40 23.81
N ILE A 203 6.29 10.80 23.06
CA ILE A 203 7.18 9.72 23.55
C ILE A 203 8.18 10.27 24.59
N LEU A 204 8.79 11.44 24.36
CA LEU A 204 9.68 12.10 25.31
C LEU A 204 8.99 12.40 26.64
N ASN A 205 7.75 12.93 26.57
CA ASN A 205 6.93 13.21 27.75
C ASN A 205 6.59 11.94 28.54
N ASP A 206 6.20 10.86 27.86
CA ASP A 206 5.93 9.56 28.49
C ASP A 206 7.19 9.00 29.19
N CYS A 207 8.35 9.17 28.54
CA CYS A 207 9.65 8.80 29.11
C CYS A 207 10.12 9.74 30.23
N LYS A 208 9.48 10.90 30.44
CA LYS A 208 9.94 11.98 31.34
C LYS A 208 11.37 12.43 30.99
N ILE A 209 11.62 12.65 29.71
CA ILE A 209 12.88 13.16 29.17
C ILE A 209 12.64 14.60 28.72
N ASP A 210 13.39 15.55 29.27
CA ASP A 210 13.27 16.97 28.95
C ASP A 210 14.30 17.34 27.88
N LEU A 211 13.86 17.38 26.63
CA LEU A 211 14.68 17.72 25.47
C LEU A 211 13.93 18.71 24.57
N GLU A 212 14.65 19.74 24.15
CA GLU A 212 14.15 20.76 23.24
C GLU A 212 15.06 20.86 22.01
N VAL A 213 14.58 21.54 20.96
CA VAL A 213 15.42 21.87 19.81
C VAL A 213 16.58 22.74 20.27
N GLY A 214 17.81 22.36 19.90
CA GLY A 214 19.05 22.99 20.37
C GLY A 214 19.72 22.27 21.56
N SER A 215 19.05 21.33 22.21
CA SER A 215 19.65 20.51 23.28
C SER A 215 20.60 19.44 22.72
N SER A 216 21.57 19.00 23.53
CA SER A 216 22.44 17.85 23.25
C SER A 216 22.05 16.67 24.14
N PRO A 217 21.34 15.65 23.64
CA PRO A 217 20.92 14.50 24.43
C PRO A 217 22.12 13.62 24.79
N THR A 218 22.03 12.92 25.91
CA THR A 218 22.96 11.84 26.21
C THR A 218 22.58 10.56 25.45
N LEU A 219 23.53 9.63 25.30
CA LEU A 219 23.20 8.33 24.71
C LEU A 219 22.16 7.56 25.55
N GLU A 220 22.12 7.78 26.87
CA GLU A 220 21.12 7.19 27.76
C GLU A 220 19.71 7.74 27.50
N ASP A 221 19.59 9.06 27.28
CA ASP A 221 18.31 9.67 26.91
C ASP A 221 17.79 9.08 25.60
N LEU A 222 18.66 8.99 24.58
CA LEU A 222 18.31 8.40 23.30
C LEU A 222 17.92 6.92 23.44
N ARG A 223 18.62 6.15 24.28
CA ARG A 223 18.30 4.73 24.54
C ARG A 223 16.94 4.57 25.21
N ARG A 224 16.62 5.41 26.19
CA ARG A 224 15.30 5.39 26.86
C ARG A 224 14.19 5.71 25.85
N PHE A 225 14.40 6.72 25.00
CA PHE A 225 13.48 7.09 23.94
C PHE A 225 13.26 5.96 22.92
N THR A 226 14.33 5.33 22.43
CA THR A 226 14.22 4.22 21.45
C THR A 226 13.68 2.93 22.06
N ASN A 227 13.97 2.64 23.33
CA ASN A 227 13.38 1.51 24.04
C ASN A 227 11.86 1.66 24.16
N ARG A 228 11.36 2.88 24.39
CA ARG A 228 9.90 3.12 24.41
C ARG A 228 9.27 2.91 23.04
N MET A 229 9.96 3.26 21.95
CA MET A 229 9.50 2.92 20.60
C MET A 229 9.50 1.40 20.35
N ALA A 230 10.44 0.65 20.92
CA ALA A 230 10.41 -0.81 20.87
C ALA A 230 9.22 -1.40 21.64
N ASP A 231 8.83 -0.82 22.79
CA ASP A 231 7.59 -1.20 23.49
C ASP A 231 6.36 -0.94 22.59
N LEU A 232 6.30 0.24 21.95
CA LEU A 232 5.23 0.59 21.01
C LEU A 232 5.18 -0.36 19.81
N THR A 233 6.32 -0.92 19.39
CA THR A 233 6.38 -1.95 18.34
C THR A 233 5.66 -3.22 18.77
N VAL A 234 5.78 -3.63 20.04
CA VAL A 234 4.99 -4.76 20.58
C VAL A 234 3.51 -4.43 20.57
N GLU A 235 3.12 -3.23 20.99
CA GLU A 235 1.72 -2.80 20.97
C GLU A 235 1.14 -2.82 19.55
N LEU A 236 1.93 -2.36 18.57
CA LEU A 236 1.60 -2.37 17.13
C LEU A 236 1.44 -3.80 16.58
N ILE A 237 2.28 -4.75 16.98
CA ILE A 237 2.20 -6.16 16.58
C ILE A 237 0.98 -6.83 17.22
N GLU A 238 0.79 -6.63 18.53
CA GLU A 238 -0.22 -7.37 19.29
C GLU A 238 -1.62 -6.75 19.22
N GLY A 239 -1.75 -5.53 18.70
CA GLY A 239 -3.01 -4.79 18.61
C GLY A 239 -3.46 -4.18 19.94
N THR A 240 -2.54 -3.97 20.87
CA THR A 240 -2.84 -3.32 22.16
C THR A 240 -2.67 -1.81 22.06
N SER A 241 -3.20 -1.08 23.06
CA SER A 241 -3.27 0.38 23.00
C SER A 241 -3.16 1.02 24.38
N SER A 242 -1.93 1.32 24.78
CA SER A 242 -1.61 2.17 25.93
C SER A 242 -2.03 3.63 25.69
N PRO A 243 -2.10 4.47 26.74
CA PRO A 243 -2.40 5.90 26.57
C PRO A 243 -1.44 6.63 25.63
N LEU A 244 -0.17 6.23 25.58
CA LEU A 244 0.78 6.75 24.60
C LEU A 244 0.43 6.25 23.19
N ALA A 245 0.23 4.95 23.00
CA ALA A 245 -0.09 4.38 21.70
C ALA A 245 -1.34 5.01 21.07
N GLN A 246 -2.38 5.32 21.85
CA GLN A 246 -3.59 6.02 21.38
C GLN A 246 -3.29 7.37 20.72
N LYS A 247 -2.22 8.06 21.12
CA LYS A 247 -1.80 9.34 20.53
C LYS A 247 -0.90 9.18 19.30
N ILE A 248 -0.30 8.01 19.13
CA ILE A 248 0.71 7.73 18.10
C ILE A 248 0.12 6.93 16.93
N TYR A 249 -0.93 6.15 17.15
CA TYR A 249 -1.63 5.39 16.12
C TYR A 249 -2.13 6.30 14.97
N LEU A 250 -1.75 5.95 13.74
CA LEU A 250 -2.25 6.54 12.50
C LEU A 250 -3.54 5.87 12.01
N THR A 251 -3.73 4.62 12.42
CA THR A 251 -4.91 3.79 12.16
C THR A 251 -5.43 3.26 13.49
N PRO A 252 -6.67 2.74 13.55
CA PRO A 252 -7.06 1.88 14.66
C PRO A 252 -6.03 0.73 14.86
N PRO A 253 -5.86 0.23 16.10
CA PRO A 253 -5.06 -0.97 16.36
C PRO A 253 -5.52 -2.15 15.50
N THR A 254 -4.60 -3.06 15.17
CA THR A 254 -4.95 -4.24 14.37
C THR A 254 -6.00 -5.07 15.12
N PRO A 255 -7.10 -5.49 14.45
CA PRO A 255 -8.15 -6.28 15.08
C PRO A 255 -7.71 -7.72 15.38
N VAL A 256 -6.60 -8.16 14.78
CA VAL A 256 -6.01 -9.49 14.97
C VAL A 256 -4.63 -9.30 15.59
N SER A 257 -4.39 -9.97 16.71
CA SER A 257 -3.09 -9.95 17.38
C SER A 257 -2.05 -10.73 16.59
N GLY A 258 -0.89 -10.13 16.35
CA GLY A 258 0.30 -10.78 15.76
C GLY A 258 1.05 -11.68 16.73
N LYS A 259 0.54 -11.91 17.95
CA LYS A 259 1.20 -12.75 18.94
C LYS A 259 1.39 -14.19 18.45
N GLY A 260 2.63 -14.68 18.51
CA GLY A 260 3.00 -16.02 18.05
C GLY A 260 3.14 -16.17 16.53
N THR A 261 3.09 -15.07 15.77
CA THR A 261 3.45 -15.06 14.35
C THR A 261 4.97 -15.05 14.16
N VAL A 262 5.43 -15.41 12.96
CA VAL A 262 6.80 -15.13 12.54
C VAL A 262 6.92 -13.63 12.25
N LEU A 263 7.99 -12.99 12.71
CA LEU A 263 8.22 -11.56 12.45
C LEU A 263 9.21 -11.35 11.29
N MET A 264 8.95 -10.32 10.50
CA MET A 264 9.89 -9.75 9.53
C MET A 264 10.00 -8.25 9.75
N PHE A 265 11.21 -7.72 9.87
CA PHE A 265 11.44 -6.28 9.95
C PHE A 265 11.85 -5.74 8.58
N SER A 266 11.17 -4.73 8.05
CA SER A 266 11.53 -4.07 6.79
C SER A 266 11.81 -2.58 7.00
N GLY A 267 12.16 -1.87 5.93
CA GLY A 267 12.49 -0.44 5.99
C GLY A 267 13.93 -0.14 6.39
N GLY A 268 14.19 1.15 6.62
CA GLY A 268 15.49 1.68 7.03
C GLY A 268 15.97 1.09 8.35
N ILE A 269 15.07 0.98 9.32
CA ILE A 269 15.39 0.44 10.64
C ILE A 269 15.50 -1.08 10.56
N GLY A 270 14.69 -1.76 9.72
CA GLY A 270 14.85 -3.18 9.41
C GLY A 270 16.23 -3.51 8.83
N HIS A 271 16.79 -2.66 7.95
CA HIS A 271 18.16 -2.83 7.46
C HIS A 271 19.17 -2.86 8.62
N TYR A 272 19.10 -1.87 9.51
CA TYR A 272 19.96 -1.83 10.68
C TYR A 272 19.69 -2.96 11.65
N TYR A 273 18.45 -3.48 11.72
CA TYR A 273 18.07 -4.64 12.55
C TYR A 273 18.92 -5.86 12.19
N TYR A 274 19.03 -6.19 10.90
CA TYR A 274 19.81 -7.36 10.44
C TYR A 274 21.30 -7.06 10.20
N ARG A 275 21.69 -5.79 10.07
CA ARG A 275 23.09 -5.35 9.90
C ARG A 275 23.47 -4.39 11.03
N PRO A 276 23.67 -4.90 12.26
CA PRO A 276 23.98 -4.07 13.41
C PRO A 276 25.31 -3.33 13.22
N ILE A 277 25.33 -2.08 13.67
CA ILE A 277 26.55 -1.31 13.90
C ILE A 277 26.82 -1.23 15.40
N GLN A 278 28.07 -1.00 15.79
CA GLN A 278 28.41 -0.82 17.20
C GLN A 278 28.10 0.63 17.63
N ILE A 279 27.31 0.81 18.69
CA ILE A 279 26.87 2.12 19.17
C ILE A 279 27.41 2.39 20.57
N ASN A 280 28.51 3.16 20.65
CA ASN A 280 29.13 3.52 21.93
C ASN A 280 28.97 5.01 22.26
N SER A 281 28.51 5.83 21.31
CA SER A 281 28.37 7.28 21.45
C SER A 281 27.10 7.79 20.76
N VAL A 282 26.76 9.06 21.02
CA VAL A 282 25.66 9.74 20.30
C VAL A 282 25.96 9.80 18.81
N ALA A 283 27.19 10.09 18.40
CA ALA A 283 27.57 10.14 16.99
C ALA A 283 27.33 8.79 16.28
N ASP A 284 27.68 7.67 16.92
CA ASP A 284 27.40 6.34 16.35
C ASP A 284 25.90 6.07 16.19
N ALA A 285 25.10 6.53 17.17
CA ALA A 285 23.65 6.39 17.16
C ALA A 285 22.99 7.25 16.08
N THR A 286 23.61 8.39 15.73
CA THR A 286 23.05 9.41 14.86
C THR A 286 23.71 9.49 13.48
N LEU A 287 24.18 8.35 12.97
CA LEU A 287 24.88 8.26 11.67
C LEU A 287 24.14 8.94 10.49
N HIS A 288 22.81 8.99 10.54
CA HIS A 288 21.96 9.59 9.49
C HIS A 288 21.28 10.89 9.94
N ASP A 289 21.86 11.56 10.93
CA ASP A 289 21.26 12.70 11.62
C ASP A 289 19.92 12.37 12.32
N ASP A 290 19.71 11.10 12.65
CA ASP A 290 18.47 10.56 13.23
C ASP A 290 18.75 9.40 14.20
N VAL A 291 17.75 8.92 14.96
CA VAL A 291 17.95 7.85 15.96
C VAL A 291 17.73 6.43 15.40
N GLY A 292 17.65 6.27 14.08
CA GLY A 292 17.30 5.01 13.41
C GLY A 292 18.20 3.82 13.77
N PRO A 293 19.55 3.94 13.71
CA PRO A 293 20.46 2.87 14.10
C PRO A 293 20.27 2.40 15.55
N LEU A 294 20.02 3.33 16.47
CA LEU A 294 19.77 3.01 17.88
C LEU A 294 18.39 2.37 18.09
N LEU A 295 17.37 2.80 17.37
CA LEU A 295 16.06 2.14 17.38
C LEU A 295 16.16 0.67 16.95
N ALA A 296 16.94 0.37 15.89
CA ALA A 296 17.19 -1.01 15.49
C ALA A 296 17.87 -1.84 16.59
N GLU A 297 18.77 -1.23 17.37
CA GLU A 297 19.37 -1.89 18.54
C GLU A 297 18.36 -2.15 19.66
N SER A 298 17.53 -1.17 20.00
CA SER A 298 16.44 -1.32 20.98
C SER A 298 15.48 -2.44 20.59
N LEU A 299 15.10 -2.55 19.32
CA LEU A 299 14.25 -3.63 18.82
C LEU A 299 14.89 -5.02 19.00
N ARG A 300 16.17 -5.15 18.66
CA ARG A 300 16.94 -6.39 18.86
C ARG A 300 17.15 -6.77 20.32
N GLN A 301 17.19 -5.80 21.22
CA GLN A 301 17.42 -6.06 22.65
C GLN A 301 16.12 -6.22 23.44
N HIS A 302 14.97 -5.89 22.82
CA HIS A 302 13.68 -5.94 23.47
C HIS A 302 13.27 -7.38 23.85
N PRO A 303 13.04 -7.68 25.14
CA PRO A 303 12.80 -9.05 25.62
C PRO A 303 11.62 -9.75 24.94
N VAL A 304 10.52 -9.02 24.73
CA VAL A 304 9.32 -9.58 24.10
C VAL A 304 9.57 -9.86 22.62
N LEU A 305 10.24 -8.96 21.88
CA LEU A 305 10.48 -9.15 20.45
C LEU A 305 11.46 -10.31 20.22
N ASN A 306 12.45 -10.46 21.09
CA ASN A 306 13.38 -11.59 21.08
C ASN A 306 12.72 -12.95 21.39
N SER A 307 11.49 -12.97 21.91
CA SER A 307 10.75 -14.22 22.11
C SER A 307 10.05 -14.71 20.84
N TYR A 308 9.95 -13.88 19.81
CA TYR A 308 9.38 -14.25 18.52
C TYR A 308 10.42 -14.92 17.62
N GLU A 309 9.96 -15.77 16.71
CA GLU A 309 10.77 -16.21 15.58
C GLU A 309 10.89 -15.06 14.59
N VAL A 310 12.12 -14.60 14.32
CA VAL A 310 12.39 -13.52 13.37
C VAL A 310 13.09 -14.08 12.14
N VAL A 311 12.51 -13.86 10.97
CA VAL A 311 13.06 -14.29 9.68
C VAL A 311 13.52 -13.07 8.88
N PRO A 312 14.71 -13.09 8.26
CA PRO A 312 15.14 -12.02 7.36
C PRO A 312 14.22 -11.94 6.14
N PRO A 313 13.71 -10.75 5.76
CA PRO A 313 12.92 -10.59 4.54
C PRO A 313 13.81 -10.71 3.31
N SER A 314 13.19 -10.92 2.14
CA SER A 314 13.90 -10.88 0.86
C SER A 314 14.45 -9.48 0.55
N GLU A 315 13.75 -8.44 1.00
CA GLU A 315 14.09 -7.04 0.80
C GLU A 315 13.76 -6.21 2.05
N THR A 316 14.64 -5.30 2.44
CA THR A 316 14.43 -4.38 3.58
C THR A 316 14.15 -2.97 3.10
N LEU A 317 15.18 -2.26 2.65
CA LEU A 317 15.14 -0.83 2.32
C LEU A 317 14.17 -0.46 1.19
N ARG A 318 13.92 -1.40 0.29
CA ARG A 318 13.20 -1.19 -0.97
C ARG A 318 11.91 -1.99 -1.06
N ALA A 319 11.46 -2.59 0.04
CA ALA A 319 10.25 -3.41 0.06
C ALA A 319 9.05 -2.68 -0.58
N THR A 320 8.86 -1.40 -0.25
CA THR A 320 7.77 -0.56 -0.77
C THR A 320 7.88 -0.29 -2.28
N VAL A 321 9.09 -0.01 -2.79
CA VAL A 321 9.32 0.31 -4.22
C VAL A 321 9.36 -0.94 -5.10
N LEU A 322 9.83 -2.05 -4.55
CA LEU A 322 9.96 -3.31 -5.27
C LEU A 322 8.61 -4.00 -5.47
N GLY A 323 7.50 -3.33 -5.23
CA GLY A 323 6.16 -3.76 -5.61
C GLY A 323 5.75 -3.65 -7.08
N ALA A 324 6.71 -3.61 -8.01
CA ALA A 324 6.44 -3.16 -9.38
C ALA A 324 5.51 -4.09 -10.20
N SER A 325 4.69 -3.44 -11.04
CA SER A 325 3.32 -3.80 -11.43
C SER A 325 3.14 -4.45 -12.82
N THR A 326 2.02 -5.16 -13.04
CA THR A 326 1.52 -5.58 -14.38
C THR A 326 0.26 -4.87 -14.79
N GLN A 327 0.12 -4.58 -16.08
CA GLN A 327 -1.16 -4.21 -16.68
C GLN A 327 -1.59 -5.29 -17.66
N THR A 328 -2.83 -5.73 -17.50
CA THR A 328 -3.53 -6.54 -18.49
C THR A 328 -4.73 -5.75 -18.97
N VAL A 329 -4.81 -5.50 -20.27
CA VAL A 329 -6.01 -4.93 -20.89
C VAL A 329 -6.97 -6.08 -21.20
N THR A 330 -8.15 -6.04 -20.62
CA THR A 330 -9.23 -7.01 -20.82
C THR A 330 -10.46 -6.29 -21.39
N LEU A 331 -11.25 -6.96 -22.22
CA LEU A 331 -12.54 -6.42 -22.63
C LEU A 331 -13.60 -6.92 -21.65
N SER A 332 -14.51 -6.05 -21.21
CA SER A 332 -15.64 -6.48 -20.37
C SER A 332 -16.47 -7.58 -21.06
N GLY A 333 -17.25 -8.33 -20.30
CA GLY A 333 -18.32 -9.16 -20.85
C GLY A 333 -19.25 -8.37 -21.78
N SER A 334 -20.03 -9.10 -22.61
CA SER A 334 -21.03 -8.51 -23.53
C SER A 334 -22.27 -7.95 -22.82
N THR A 335 -22.35 -8.17 -21.51
CA THR A 335 -23.46 -7.85 -20.63
C THR A 335 -22.93 -6.92 -19.54
N ILE A 336 -23.02 -5.61 -19.73
CA ILE A 336 -22.69 -4.64 -18.66
C ILE A 336 -23.91 -3.81 -18.31
N TRP A 337 -23.87 -3.19 -17.12
CA TRP A 337 -24.72 -2.07 -16.76
C TRP A 337 -23.82 -0.84 -16.61
N ALA A 338 -23.91 0.13 -17.52
CA ALA A 338 -23.05 1.31 -17.48
C ALA A 338 -23.84 2.57 -17.77
N GLU A 339 -23.85 3.50 -16.82
CA GLU A 339 -24.30 4.87 -17.06
C GLU A 339 -23.16 5.67 -17.71
N GLN A 340 -23.42 6.33 -18.85
CA GLN A 340 -22.35 6.98 -19.63
C GLN A 340 -21.72 8.17 -18.89
N GLU A 341 -22.47 8.81 -18.00
CA GLU A 341 -22.09 10.02 -17.28
C GLU A 341 -20.93 9.83 -16.30
N ILE A 342 -20.66 8.57 -15.91
CA ILE A 342 -19.60 8.22 -14.95
C ILE A 342 -18.33 7.72 -15.65
N LEU A 343 -18.33 7.64 -16.98
CA LEU A 343 -17.22 7.14 -17.78
C LEU A 343 -16.58 8.27 -18.61
N PRO A 344 -15.26 8.21 -18.89
CA PRO A 344 -14.30 7.18 -18.48
C PRO A 344 -13.79 7.36 -17.04
N MET A 345 -13.27 6.28 -16.45
CA MET A 345 -12.62 6.28 -15.15
C MET A 345 -11.16 5.85 -15.27
N LYS A 346 -10.28 6.39 -14.43
CA LYS A 346 -8.85 6.02 -14.39
C LYS A 346 -8.39 5.78 -12.96
N ASN A 347 -7.48 4.82 -12.79
CA ASN A 347 -6.81 4.45 -11.54
C ASN A 347 -7.80 4.22 -10.39
N VAL A 348 -8.92 3.53 -10.66
CA VAL A 348 -9.92 3.21 -9.64
C VAL A 348 -9.43 2.02 -8.81
N PRO A 349 -9.12 2.18 -7.51
CA PRO A 349 -8.71 1.07 -6.65
C PRO A 349 -9.84 0.05 -6.50
N VAL A 350 -9.46 -1.23 -6.48
CA VAL A 350 -10.37 -2.35 -6.33
C VAL A 350 -10.29 -2.88 -4.90
N ILE A 351 -11.42 -2.85 -4.21
CA ILE A 351 -11.59 -3.48 -2.90
C ILE A 351 -12.38 -4.78 -3.04
N ARG A 352 -12.12 -5.73 -2.15
CA ARG A 352 -12.74 -7.07 -2.19
C ARG A 352 -13.34 -7.41 -0.83
N PRO A 353 -14.67 -7.30 -0.66
CA PRO A 353 -15.32 -7.71 0.58
C PRO A 353 -15.25 -9.22 0.76
N ALA A 354 -14.98 -9.66 1.99
CA ALA A 354 -15.08 -11.06 2.36
C ALA A 354 -16.56 -11.43 2.59
N LEU A 355 -17.23 -11.85 1.52
CA LEU A 355 -18.65 -12.21 1.59
C LEU A 355 -18.87 -13.59 2.20
N GLN A 356 -19.86 -13.69 3.08
CA GLN A 356 -20.33 -14.96 3.61
C GLN A 356 -21.19 -15.71 2.59
N SER A 357 -21.49 -16.98 2.87
CA SER A 357 -22.38 -17.77 2.00
C SER A 357 -23.83 -17.30 2.04
N ASP A 358 -24.27 -16.76 3.18
CA ASP A 358 -25.49 -15.96 3.22
C ASP A 358 -25.14 -14.53 2.78
N LEU A 359 -25.98 -13.95 1.93
CA LEU A 359 -25.80 -12.61 1.41
C LEU A 359 -26.72 -11.63 2.14
N HIS A 360 -26.93 -11.81 3.44
CA HIS A 360 -27.83 -10.93 4.20
C HIS A 360 -27.42 -9.46 3.99
N PRO A 361 -28.36 -8.54 3.67
CA PRO A 361 -28.03 -7.18 3.22
C PRO A 361 -27.04 -6.44 4.12
N THR A 362 -27.27 -6.46 5.44
CA THR A 362 -26.39 -5.83 6.43
C THR A 362 -25.00 -6.48 6.49
N ALA A 363 -24.89 -7.79 6.28
CA ALA A 363 -23.60 -8.49 6.29
C ALA A 363 -22.78 -8.10 5.04
N VAL A 364 -23.43 -8.01 3.87
CA VAL A 364 -22.82 -7.50 2.64
C VAL A 364 -22.35 -6.06 2.83
N SER A 365 -23.22 -5.18 3.35
CA SER A 365 -22.90 -3.77 3.59
C SER A 365 -21.71 -3.61 4.54
N THR A 366 -21.70 -4.38 5.64
CA THR A 366 -20.59 -4.39 6.61
C THR A 366 -19.29 -4.88 5.99
N ALA A 367 -19.33 -5.96 5.20
CA ALA A 367 -18.14 -6.50 4.55
C ALA A 367 -17.53 -5.52 3.53
N ILE A 368 -18.36 -4.73 2.83
CA ILE A 368 -17.87 -3.67 1.94
C ILE A 368 -17.25 -2.53 2.76
N ALA A 369 -17.89 -2.11 3.86
CA ALA A 369 -17.33 -1.10 4.76
C ALA A 369 -16.02 -1.53 5.44
N ASP A 370 -15.85 -2.82 5.74
CA ASP A 370 -14.58 -3.36 6.22
C ASP A 370 -13.51 -3.30 5.13
N ALA A 371 -13.86 -3.62 3.88
CA ALA A 371 -12.95 -3.56 2.76
C ALA A 371 -12.50 -2.13 2.42
N THR A 372 -13.40 -1.13 2.49
CA THR A 372 -13.03 0.27 2.29
C THR A 372 -12.05 0.76 3.37
N ARG A 373 -12.31 0.43 4.64
CA ARG A 373 -11.40 0.77 5.75
C ARG A 373 -10.02 0.13 5.56
N ARG A 374 -9.98 -1.14 5.21
CA ARG A 374 -8.75 -1.92 5.03
C ARG A 374 -7.88 -1.42 3.87
N TRP A 375 -8.50 -0.74 2.89
CA TRP A 375 -7.82 -0.12 1.75
C TRP A 375 -7.67 1.40 1.84
N ASP A 376 -7.94 1.99 3.01
CA ASP A 376 -7.88 3.43 3.24
C ASP A 376 -8.69 4.26 2.22
N VAL A 377 -9.78 3.69 1.70
CA VAL A 377 -10.67 4.35 0.74
C VAL A 377 -11.60 5.28 1.51
N ASN A 378 -11.48 6.58 1.27
CA ASN A 378 -12.45 7.53 1.76
C ASN A 378 -13.69 7.53 0.85
N ILE A 379 -14.76 6.88 1.31
CA ILE A 379 -16.02 6.76 0.55
C ILE A 379 -16.66 8.10 0.16
N THR A 380 -16.25 9.21 0.80
CA THR A 380 -16.77 10.55 0.50
C THR A 380 -16.06 11.22 -0.69
N THR A 381 -14.78 10.90 -0.92
CA THR A 381 -13.94 11.58 -1.92
C THR A 381 -13.36 10.65 -2.98
N ASP A 382 -12.97 9.44 -2.60
CA ASP A 382 -12.10 8.57 -3.39
C ASP A 382 -12.92 7.65 -4.30
N PRO A 383 -12.58 7.50 -5.59
CA PRO A 383 -13.22 6.49 -6.44
C PRO A 383 -12.76 5.10 -6.01
N PHE A 384 -13.64 4.11 -6.12
CA PHE A 384 -13.29 2.72 -5.87
C PHE A 384 -14.27 1.78 -6.59
N ALA A 385 -13.84 0.55 -6.81
CA ALA A 385 -14.65 -0.52 -7.37
C ALA A 385 -14.74 -1.69 -6.38
N VAL A 386 -15.94 -2.25 -6.24
CA VAL A 386 -16.18 -3.42 -5.38
C VAL A 386 -16.12 -4.69 -6.24
N ALA A 387 -15.05 -5.47 -6.08
CA ALA A 387 -14.93 -6.78 -6.73
C ALA A 387 -15.64 -7.86 -5.89
N LEU A 388 -16.71 -8.43 -6.43
CA LEU A 388 -17.49 -9.47 -5.78
C LEU A 388 -17.05 -10.86 -6.26
N GLU A 389 -16.54 -11.66 -5.33
CA GLU A 389 -16.31 -13.09 -5.54
C GLU A 389 -17.49 -13.89 -4.97
N LEU A 390 -18.10 -14.70 -5.83
CA LEU A 390 -19.29 -15.48 -5.49
C LEU A 390 -18.96 -16.97 -5.50
N ASN A 391 -18.98 -17.55 -4.29
CA ASN A 391 -18.70 -18.98 -4.07
C ASN A 391 -19.77 -19.90 -4.68
N LYS A 392 -20.98 -19.38 -4.92
CA LYS A 392 -22.12 -20.12 -5.49
C LYS A 392 -22.84 -19.28 -6.54
N PRO A 393 -23.52 -19.91 -7.51
CA PRO A 393 -24.45 -19.21 -8.39
C PRO A 393 -25.52 -18.47 -7.57
N LEU A 394 -25.96 -17.30 -8.05
CA LEU A 394 -27.05 -16.55 -7.45
C LEU A 394 -28.39 -17.06 -7.97
N ASP A 395 -29.28 -17.41 -7.05
CA ASP A 395 -30.72 -17.46 -7.32
C ASP A 395 -31.35 -16.06 -7.15
N TYR A 396 -32.64 -15.93 -7.45
CA TYR A 396 -33.35 -14.66 -7.35
C TYR A 396 -33.30 -14.04 -5.94
N THR A 397 -33.45 -14.86 -4.90
CA THR A 397 -33.42 -14.41 -3.51
C THR A 397 -32.04 -13.86 -3.16
N SER A 398 -30.98 -14.61 -3.47
CA SER A 398 -29.60 -14.23 -3.19
C SER A 398 -29.20 -12.97 -3.97
N LEU A 399 -29.62 -12.85 -5.23
CA LEU A 399 -29.40 -11.66 -6.05
C LEU A 399 -30.11 -10.42 -5.47
N SER A 400 -31.35 -10.59 -5.00
CA SER A 400 -32.11 -9.51 -4.35
C SER A 400 -31.49 -9.07 -3.02
N GLN A 401 -30.99 -10.01 -2.24
CA GLN A 401 -30.29 -9.73 -0.98
C GLN A 401 -28.96 -9.01 -1.23
N LEU A 402 -28.18 -9.45 -2.22
CA LEU A 402 -26.94 -8.79 -2.65
C LEU A 402 -27.22 -7.35 -3.11
N ALA A 403 -28.22 -7.15 -3.96
CA ALA A 403 -28.62 -5.82 -4.43
C ALA A 403 -29.05 -4.89 -3.27
N SER A 404 -29.79 -5.44 -2.30
CA SER A 404 -30.21 -4.71 -1.10
C SER A 404 -29.01 -4.32 -0.23
N GLY A 405 -28.03 -5.21 -0.06
CA GLY A 405 -26.81 -4.92 0.68
C GLY A 405 -25.93 -3.86 -0.01
N LEU A 406 -25.82 -3.91 -1.34
CA LEU A 406 -25.16 -2.88 -2.13
C LEU A 406 -25.85 -1.52 -1.99
N ARG A 407 -27.20 -1.48 -2.00
CA ARG A 407 -27.99 -0.27 -1.79
C ARG A 407 -27.87 0.28 -0.37
N GLU A 408 -27.80 -0.60 0.63
CA GLU A 408 -27.58 -0.25 2.03
C GLU A 408 -26.21 0.42 2.19
N PHE A 409 -25.15 -0.21 1.67
CA PHE A 409 -23.81 0.39 1.66
C PHE A 409 -23.79 1.71 0.89
N ALA A 410 -24.37 1.76 -0.31
CA ALA A 410 -24.39 2.97 -1.12
C ALA A 410 -25.11 4.15 -0.44
N SER A 411 -26.08 3.89 0.43
CA SER A 411 -26.74 4.95 1.21
C SER A 411 -25.82 5.64 2.22
N THR A 412 -24.67 5.05 2.53
CA THR A 412 -23.63 5.67 3.37
C THR A 412 -22.68 6.59 2.58
N MET A 413 -22.73 6.56 1.25
CA MET A 413 -21.90 7.38 0.37
C MET A 413 -22.65 8.64 -0.08
N PRO A 414 -21.94 9.77 -0.34
CA PRO A 414 -22.56 10.95 -0.95
C PRO A 414 -23.26 10.60 -2.26
N HIS A 415 -24.33 11.33 -2.58
CA HIS A 415 -25.24 10.99 -3.67
C HIS A 415 -24.57 11.02 -5.05
N GLU A 416 -23.61 11.94 -5.22
CA GLU A 416 -22.84 12.18 -6.43
C GLU A 416 -21.80 11.08 -6.71
N ARG A 417 -21.53 10.21 -5.73
CA ARG A 417 -20.54 9.14 -5.87
C ARG A 417 -21.17 7.93 -6.56
N PRO A 418 -20.62 7.45 -7.69
CA PRO A 418 -21.14 6.26 -8.33
C PRO A 418 -20.87 5.02 -7.50
N LEU A 419 -21.78 4.04 -7.60
CA LEU A 419 -21.51 2.68 -7.14
C LEU A 419 -20.89 1.90 -8.32
N VAL A 420 -19.67 1.41 -8.14
CA VAL A 420 -18.95 0.61 -9.16
C VAL A 420 -18.76 -0.82 -8.63
N VAL A 421 -19.30 -1.79 -9.36
CA VAL A 421 -19.30 -3.20 -8.97
C VAL A 421 -18.72 -4.04 -10.10
N ILE A 422 -17.79 -4.92 -9.78
CA ILE A 422 -17.19 -5.86 -10.72
C ILE A 422 -17.47 -7.28 -10.24
N ILE A 423 -17.94 -8.16 -11.13
CA ILE A 423 -18.34 -9.53 -10.79
C ILE A 423 -17.66 -10.51 -11.74
N GLU A 424 -17.13 -11.61 -11.21
CA GLU A 424 -16.49 -12.62 -12.07
C GLU A 424 -17.49 -13.41 -12.92
N ARG A 425 -18.73 -13.53 -12.46
CA ARG A 425 -19.82 -14.27 -13.12
C ARG A 425 -20.78 -13.32 -13.85
N ASP A 426 -21.38 -13.82 -14.92
CA ASP A 426 -22.34 -13.12 -15.81
C ASP A 426 -23.66 -12.76 -15.10
N TYR A 427 -23.68 -11.62 -14.41
CA TYR A 427 -24.82 -11.13 -13.63
C TYR A 427 -25.01 -9.61 -13.73
N ALA A 428 -24.22 -8.89 -14.53
CA ALA A 428 -24.19 -7.43 -14.46
C ALA A 428 -25.53 -6.79 -14.79
N GLN A 429 -26.25 -7.27 -15.81
CA GLN A 429 -27.57 -6.73 -16.14
C GLN A 429 -28.60 -7.03 -15.05
N ALA A 430 -28.67 -8.28 -14.58
CA ALA A 430 -29.65 -8.68 -13.57
C ALA A 430 -29.45 -7.94 -12.24
N LEU A 431 -28.19 -7.86 -11.79
CA LEU A 431 -27.85 -7.11 -10.59
C LEU A 431 -28.02 -5.60 -10.80
N GLY A 432 -27.54 -5.07 -11.93
CA GLY A 432 -27.65 -3.66 -12.29
C GLY A 432 -29.10 -3.18 -12.28
N GLN A 433 -29.99 -3.93 -12.93
CA GLN A 433 -31.43 -3.64 -12.95
C GLN A 433 -32.04 -3.66 -11.54
N THR A 434 -31.66 -4.64 -10.71
CA THR A 434 -32.22 -4.79 -9.36
C THR A 434 -31.73 -3.67 -8.45
N VAL A 435 -30.44 -3.33 -8.49
CA VAL A 435 -29.88 -2.21 -7.72
C VAL A 435 -30.49 -0.88 -8.18
N LYS A 436 -30.62 -0.64 -9.49
CA LYS A 436 -31.22 0.59 -10.01
C LYS A 436 -32.71 0.71 -9.65
N GLY A 437 -33.44 -0.41 -9.60
CA GLY A 437 -34.81 -0.44 -9.10
C GLY A 437 -34.93 -0.05 -7.62
N LEU A 438 -33.90 -0.34 -6.81
CA LEU A 438 -33.85 0.00 -5.38
C LEU A 438 -33.27 1.40 -5.10
N ALA A 439 -32.41 1.92 -5.98
CA ALA A 439 -31.77 3.23 -5.87
C ALA A 439 -31.71 3.94 -7.23
N PRO A 440 -32.84 4.50 -7.71
CA PRO A 440 -32.94 5.07 -9.06
C PRO A 440 -31.99 6.23 -9.33
N GLU A 441 -31.73 7.05 -8.30
CA GLU A 441 -30.92 8.27 -8.42
C GLU A 441 -29.41 8.01 -8.30
N ARG A 442 -29.00 6.79 -7.89
CA ARG A 442 -27.58 6.44 -7.73
C ARG A 442 -27.01 6.08 -9.10
N SER A 443 -25.95 6.77 -9.53
CA SER A 443 -25.19 6.36 -10.71
C SER A 443 -24.50 5.02 -10.46
N LEU A 444 -24.62 4.09 -11.42
CA LEU A 444 -24.21 2.69 -11.26
C LEU A 444 -23.39 2.21 -12.46
N LEU A 445 -22.29 1.53 -12.15
CA LEU A 445 -21.52 0.70 -13.09
C LEU A 445 -21.46 -0.73 -12.54
N VAL A 446 -21.96 -1.69 -13.30
CA VAL A 446 -21.76 -3.12 -13.04
C VAL A 446 -21.10 -3.75 -14.26
N ILE A 447 -19.90 -4.31 -14.06
CA ILE A 447 -19.18 -5.06 -15.09
C ILE A 447 -19.09 -6.51 -14.64
N ASP A 448 -19.38 -7.45 -15.54
CA ASP A 448 -19.21 -8.87 -15.27
C ASP A 448 -18.14 -9.55 -16.13
N GLN A 449 -17.90 -10.83 -15.84
CA GLN A 449 -16.93 -11.71 -16.51
C GLN A 449 -15.49 -11.25 -16.37
N VAL A 450 -15.20 -10.46 -15.34
CA VAL A 450 -13.86 -9.98 -15.00
C VAL A 450 -13.51 -10.45 -13.59
N GLY A 451 -12.46 -11.27 -13.49
CA GLY A 451 -11.88 -11.63 -12.21
C GLY A 451 -10.88 -10.56 -11.78
N LEU A 452 -11.12 -9.94 -10.63
CA LEU A 452 -10.20 -8.99 -10.01
C LEU A 452 -9.73 -9.51 -8.66
N THR A 453 -8.49 -9.19 -8.35
CA THR A 453 -7.89 -9.38 -7.04
C THR A 453 -7.94 -8.08 -6.26
N GLU A 454 -7.87 -8.21 -4.94
CA GLU A 454 -7.86 -7.03 -4.09
C GLU A 454 -6.52 -6.30 -4.20
N GLY A 455 -6.57 -4.99 -4.45
CA GLY A 455 -5.38 -4.18 -4.75
C GLY A 455 -5.07 -4.02 -6.23
N ASP A 456 -5.89 -4.58 -7.10
CA ASP A 456 -5.93 -4.14 -8.48
C ASP A 456 -6.43 -2.70 -8.57
N TYR A 457 -6.04 -2.03 -9.64
CA TYR A 457 -6.57 -0.76 -10.08
C TYR A 457 -7.19 -0.96 -11.46
N ILE A 458 -8.29 -0.28 -11.75
CA ILE A 458 -8.93 -0.35 -13.05
C ILE A 458 -9.03 1.00 -13.73
N ASP A 459 -8.83 0.99 -15.05
CA ASP A 459 -9.29 2.06 -15.93
C ASP A 459 -10.47 1.54 -16.73
N VAL A 460 -11.55 2.31 -16.76
CA VAL A 460 -12.74 2.00 -17.56
C VAL A 460 -12.84 3.03 -18.67
N GLY A 461 -12.74 2.55 -19.91
CA GLY A 461 -12.82 3.38 -21.10
C GLY A 461 -14.24 3.85 -21.40
N THR A 462 -14.37 4.64 -22.47
CA THR A 462 -15.67 5.02 -23.01
C THR A 462 -16.42 3.80 -23.57
N PRO A 463 -17.75 3.73 -23.40
CA PRO A 463 -18.53 2.60 -23.93
C PRO A 463 -18.40 2.43 -25.44
N LEU A 464 -18.39 1.17 -25.87
CA LEU A 464 -18.36 0.73 -27.26
C LEU A 464 -19.64 -0.07 -27.57
N MET A 465 -19.91 -0.29 -28.86
CA MET A 465 -21.04 -1.10 -29.35
C MET A 465 -22.39 -0.71 -28.72
N ASP A 466 -22.80 0.55 -28.90
CA ASP A 466 -24.04 1.13 -28.35
C ASP A 466 -24.18 0.99 -26.82
N GLY A 467 -23.06 1.01 -26.09
CA GLY A 467 -23.05 0.97 -24.63
C GLY A 467 -23.03 -0.44 -24.03
N ARG A 468 -22.87 -1.48 -24.84
CA ARG A 468 -22.92 -2.88 -24.38
C ARG A 468 -21.60 -3.39 -23.82
N VAL A 469 -20.49 -2.72 -24.11
CA VAL A 469 -19.14 -3.16 -23.72
C VAL A 469 -18.30 -1.94 -23.36
N VAL A 470 -17.41 -2.08 -22.38
CA VAL A 470 -16.40 -1.07 -22.02
C VAL A 470 -14.99 -1.68 -22.10
N PRO A 471 -14.01 -0.95 -22.65
CA PRO A 471 -12.60 -1.31 -22.48
C PRO A 471 -12.24 -1.26 -20.99
N LEU A 472 -11.62 -2.31 -20.46
CA LEU A 472 -11.20 -2.38 -19.06
C LEU A 472 -9.71 -2.69 -18.97
N SER A 473 -8.92 -1.74 -18.46
CA SER A 473 -7.52 -2.05 -18.13
C SER A 473 -7.41 -2.41 -16.67
N VAL A 474 -6.91 -3.61 -16.37
CA VAL A 474 -6.60 -4.04 -15.00
C VAL A 474 -5.11 -3.83 -14.77
N LYS A 475 -4.78 -3.11 -13.71
CA LYS A 475 -3.43 -2.78 -13.29
C LYS A 475 -3.20 -3.36 -11.90
N THR A 476 -2.40 -4.41 -11.83
CA THR A 476 -2.10 -5.12 -10.57
C THR A 476 -0.77 -4.63 -10.05
N LEU A 477 -0.74 -4.06 -8.84
CA LEU A 477 0.51 -3.86 -8.12
C LEU A 477 1.05 -5.26 -7.75
N ILE A 478 1.98 -5.79 -8.55
CA ILE A 478 2.50 -7.14 -8.39
C ILE A 478 3.62 -7.12 -7.36
N PHE A 479 3.39 -7.85 -6.27
CA PHE A 479 4.39 -8.14 -5.26
C PHE A 479 4.60 -9.66 -5.20
N TYR A 480 5.15 -10.25 -6.27
CA TYR A 480 5.49 -11.66 -6.29
C TYR A 480 6.82 -11.89 -7.03
N HIS A 481 7.62 -12.81 -6.49
CA HIS A 481 8.80 -13.42 -7.09
C HIS A 481 8.59 -14.91 -7.20
#